data_AF-A0A1F7D6P8-F1
#
_entry.id   AF-A0A1F7D6P8-F1
#
_cell.length_a   1.000
_cell.length_b   1.000
_cell.length_c   1.000
_cell.angle_alpha   90.00
_cell.angle_beta   90.00
_cell.angle_gamma   90.00
#
_symmetry.space_group_name_H-M   'P 1'
#
loop_
_entity.id
_entity.type
_entity.pdbx_description
1 polymer ?
#
loop_
_entity_poly.entity_id
_entity_poly.type
_entity_poly.pdbx_seq_one_letter_code
_entity_poly.pdbx_strand_id
1 'polypeptide(L)'
;MNAVALKWEPVEKEEADMYRVYVGDRADNFVYSLDTDASVSAATVAGLKQATTYYFAVTALKNTVESAQKSNVASATVLGLRLAVIPGDTSLMLQWNSIRRTTPLAAYLLEYGVEEGQLTEKRMINGEAENYTLRDLINGVKYFVRLTPVTVPGEFLRDLAAMADGTPNGAGFHPVAGSGSAFELPPPPPPPLTVSKEGMPPITWAGIVAAAAVLVFLFLHWQRRRTLHVTSAFLEDMHRRYQL
;
A
#
# COMPACT_ATOMS: atom_id res chain seq x y z
N MET A 1 -13.46 5.35 10.71
CA MET A 1 -12.87 6.55 11.38
C MET A 1 -12.09 6.10 12.61
N ASN A 2 -10.87 6.60 12.80
CA ASN A 2 -10.05 6.31 13.98
C ASN A 2 -10.35 7.31 15.10
N ALA A 3 -11.05 6.85 16.14
CA ALA A 3 -11.49 7.70 17.23
C ALA A 3 -11.50 6.96 18.58
N VAL A 4 -11.44 7.72 19.66
CA VAL A 4 -11.59 7.25 21.05
C VAL A 4 -12.77 7.99 21.68
N ALA A 5 -13.71 7.23 22.23
CA ALA A 5 -14.80 7.76 23.05
C ALA A 5 -14.33 7.83 24.51
N LEU A 6 -14.54 8.99 25.13
CA LEU A 6 -14.19 9.28 26.51
C LEU A 6 -15.47 9.55 27.30
N LYS A 7 -15.45 9.11 28.57
CA LYS A 7 -16.46 9.43 29.56
C LYS A 7 -15.77 9.66 30.89
N TRP A 8 -16.19 10.69 31.62
CA TRP A 8 -15.67 11.01 32.94
C TRP A 8 -16.81 11.36 33.90
N GLU A 9 -16.46 11.53 35.17
CA GLU A 9 -17.38 12.03 36.19
C GLU A 9 -17.44 13.56 36.12
N PRO A 10 -18.62 14.18 35.91
CA PRO A 10 -18.74 15.62 35.87
C PRO A 10 -18.55 16.23 37.27
N VAL A 11 -18.05 17.47 37.30
CA VAL A 11 -18.24 18.35 38.47
C VAL A 11 -19.70 18.83 38.52
N GLU A 12 -20.12 19.42 39.64
CA GLU A 12 -21.46 19.99 39.78
C GLU A 12 -21.77 20.96 38.62
N LYS A 13 -23.01 20.97 38.13
CA LYS A 13 -23.36 21.61 36.85
C LYS A 13 -23.12 23.12 36.87
N GLU A 14 -23.21 23.74 38.04
CA GLU A 14 -22.94 25.17 38.24
C GLU A 14 -21.45 25.49 38.37
N GLU A 15 -20.57 24.49 38.44
CA GLU A 15 -19.13 24.62 38.63
C GLU A 15 -18.32 24.53 37.34
N ALA A 16 -18.92 24.11 36.22
CA ALA A 16 -18.28 24.07 34.91
C ALA A 16 -19.25 24.40 33.79
N ASP A 17 -18.84 25.32 32.91
CA ASP A 17 -19.54 25.63 31.66
C ASP A 17 -19.16 24.64 30.55
N MET A 18 -17.93 24.13 30.60
CA MET A 18 -17.34 23.21 29.63
C MET A 18 -16.14 22.45 30.24
N TYR A 19 -15.61 21.49 29.49
CA TYR A 19 -14.41 20.75 29.83
C TYR A 19 -13.35 20.89 28.73
N ARG A 20 -12.08 20.89 29.13
CA ARG A 20 -10.95 20.79 28.20
C ARG A 20 -10.34 19.42 28.30
N VAL A 21 -10.36 18.70 27.19
CA VAL A 21 -9.78 17.38 27.00
C VAL A 21 -8.36 17.53 26.47
N TYR A 22 -7.39 17.10 27.25
CA TYR A 22 -5.98 17.02 26.88
C TYR A 22 -5.68 15.67 26.23
N VAL A 23 -4.88 15.68 25.17
CA VAL A 23 -4.51 14.48 24.41
C VAL A 23 -3.00 14.43 24.22
N GLY A 24 -2.39 13.31 24.56
CA GLY A 24 -0.95 13.08 24.47
C GLY A 24 -0.61 11.69 23.94
N ASP A 25 0.61 11.51 23.47
CA ASP A 25 1.20 10.20 23.15
C ASP A 25 1.97 9.60 24.35
N ARG A 26 2.07 10.36 25.45
CA ARG A 26 2.61 9.95 26.75
C ARG A 26 1.74 10.47 27.89
N ALA A 27 1.79 9.80 29.03
CA ALA A 27 0.96 10.14 30.20
C ALA A 27 1.31 11.51 30.83
N ASP A 28 2.54 11.96 30.64
CA ASP A 28 3.11 13.19 31.21
C ASP A 28 3.23 14.33 30.19
N ASN A 29 2.94 14.07 28.92
CA ASN A 29 3.08 15.04 27.84
C ASN A 29 1.83 15.07 26.95
N PHE A 30 1.00 16.09 27.15
CA PHE A 30 -0.16 16.37 26.31
C PHE A 30 0.24 17.31 25.18
N VAL A 31 0.01 16.87 23.94
CA VAL A 31 0.48 17.55 22.73
C VAL A 31 -0.56 18.57 22.23
N TYR A 32 -1.84 18.32 22.48
CA TYR A 32 -2.93 19.22 22.12
C TYR A 32 -4.12 19.07 23.06
N SER A 33 -5.07 20.01 22.98
CA SER A 33 -6.33 19.94 23.71
C SER A 33 -7.52 20.31 22.85
N LEU A 34 -8.70 19.85 23.26
CA LEU A 34 -9.98 20.20 22.66
C LEU A 34 -10.94 20.61 23.77
N ASP A 35 -11.85 21.51 23.43
CA ASP A 35 -12.82 22.06 24.34
C ASP A 35 -14.20 21.45 24.00
N THR A 36 -14.98 21.06 25.00
CA THR A 36 -16.35 20.57 24.80
C THR A 36 -17.31 21.73 24.58
N ASP A 37 -18.38 21.53 23.80
CA ASP A 37 -19.33 22.61 23.50
C ASP A 37 -20.19 23.05 24.70
N ALA A 38 -20.25 22.24 25.76
CA ALA A 38 -20.97 22.50 27.00
C ALA A 38 -20.40 21.64 28.14
N SER A 39 -21.04 21.70 29.31
CA SER A 39 -20.76 20.89 30.50
C SER A 39 -21.21 19.43 30.30
N VAL A 40 -20.67 18.78 29.27
CA VAL A 40 -20.92 17.39 28.91
C VAL A 40 -19.74 16.55 29.37
N SER A 41 -20.01 15.48 30.10
CA SER A 41 -18.97 14.58 30.65
C SER A 41 -18.54 13.45 29.72
N ALA A 42 -18.62 13.71 28.41
CA ALA A 42 -18.23 12.78 27.37
C ALA A 42 -17.73 13.52 26.13
N ALA A 43 -16.76 12.93 25.44
CA ALA A 43 -16.23 13.46 24.19
C ALA A 43 -15.76 12.32 23.28
N THR A 44 -15.72 12.58 21.98
CA THR A 44 -15.09 11.68 21.00
C THR A 44 -13.92 12.39 20.35
N VAL A 45 -12.71 11.85 20.56
CA VAL A 45 -11.49 12.37 19.95
C VAL A 45 -11.23 11.57 18.68
N ALA A 46 -11.41 12.20 17.52
CA ALA A 46 -11.20 11.59 16.20
C ALA A 46 -9.83 11.99 15.60
N GLY A 47 -9.48 11.37 14.47
CA GLY A 47 -8.24 11.69 13.73
C GLY A 47 -6.97 11.10 14.35
N LEU A 48 -7.13 10.13 15.25
CA LEU A 48 -6.02 9.49 15.94
C LEU A 48 -5.32 8.46 15.04
N LYS A 49 -4.02 8.26 15.24
CA LYS A 49 -3.26 7.25 14.49
C LYS A 49 -3.64 5.84 14.97
N GLN A 50 -3.81 4.91 14.03
CA GLN A 50 -4.05 3.50 14.32
C GLN A 50 -2.91 2.88 15.13
N ALA A 51 -3.22 1.81 15.88
CA ALA A 51 -2.23 1.03 16.64
C ALA A 51 -1.29 1.91 17.48
N THR A 52 -1.85 2.98 18.03
CA THR A 52 -1.15 3.99 18.83
C THR A 52 -1.93 4.20 20.11
N THR A 53 -1.23 4.17 21.24
CA THR A 53 -1.80 4.47 22.55
C THR A 53 -1.76 5.96 22.78
N TYR A 54 -2.91 6.52 23.13
CA TYR A 54 -3.07 7.91 23.51
C TYR A 54 -3.45 8.00 24.98
N TYR A 55 -3.06 9.11 25.59
CA TYR A 55 -3.30 9.45 26.98
C TYR A 55 -4.20 10.68 27.03
N PHE A 56 -5.14 10.67 27.98
CA PHE A 56 -6.19 11.66 28.09
C PHE A 56 -6.31 12.14 29.52
N ALA A 57 -6.50 13.45 29.69
CA ALA A 57 -6.86 14.06 30.97
C ALA A 57 -7.85 15.19 30.71
N VAL A 58 -8.65 15.53 31.71
CA VAL A 58 -9.70 16.55 31.57
C VAL A 58 -9.57 17.60 32.68
N THR A 59 -9.86 18.85 32.34
CA THR A 59 -10.07 19.93 33.31
C THR A 59 -11.44 20.56 33.12
N ALA A 60 -11.97 21.15 34.18
CA ALA A 60 -13.21 21.92 34.13
C ALA A 60 -12.88 23.39 33.80
N LEU A 61 -13.75 24.04 33.02
CA LEU A 61 -13.67 25.46 32.71
C LEU A 61 -14.97 26.15 33.13
N LYS A 62 -14.83 27.27 33.85
CA LYS A 62 -15.94 28.13 34.25
C LYS A 62 -15.58 29.58 34.04
N ASN A 63 -16.43 30.33 33.33
CA ASN A 63 -16.16 31.72 32.97
C ASN A 63 -14.75 31.93 32.39
N THR A 64 -14.31 31.00 31.52
CA THR A 64 -12.94 30.94 30.92
C THR A 64 -11.79 30.62 31.88
N VAL A 65 -12.07 30.43 33.17
CA VAL A 65 -11.08 30.00 34.18
C VAL A 65 -11.03 28.48 34.22
N GLU A 66 -9.83 27.93 34.02
CA GLU A 66 -9.59 26.48 34.05
C GLU A 66 -9.24 26.00 35.46
N SER A 67 -9.67 24.78 35.81
CA SER A 67 -9.34 24.15 37.08
C SER A 67 -7.83 23.95 37.26
N ALA A 68 -7.33 24.14 38.47
CA ALA A 68 -5.89 24.04 38.77
C ALA A 68 -5.33 22.62 38.59
N GLN A 69 -6.17 21.60 38.80
CA GLN A 69 -5.80 20.19 38.68
C GLN A 69 -6.52 19.56 37.49
N LYS A 70 -5.81 18.63 36.83
CA LYS A 70 -6.38 17.71 35.84
C LYS A 70 -6.98 16.50 36.54
N SER A 71 -7.89 15.80 35.87
CA SER A 71 -8.34 14.46 36.25
C SER A 71 -7.17 13.48 36.34
N ASN A 72 -7.44 12.27 36.84
CA ASN A 72 -6.54 11.15 36.59
C ASN A 72 -6.35 10.93 35.08
N VAL A 73 -5.17 10.43 34.70
CA VAL A 73 -4.86 10.15 33.30
C VAL A 73 -5.49 8.81 32.90
N ALA A 74 -6.28 8.84 31.83
CA ALA A 74 -6.79 7.64 31.17
C ALA A 74 -5.95 7.34 29.92
N SER A 75 -5.98 6.09 29.44
CA SER A 75 -5.32 5.74 28.18
C SER A 75 -6.19 4.82 27.34
N ALA A 76 -6.04 4.92 26.02
CA ALA A 76 -6.71 4.04 25.07
C ALA A 76 -5.81 3.79 23.86
N THR A 77 -5.80 2.56 23.36
CA THR A 77 -5.11 2.20 22.12
C THR A 77 -6.10 2.17 20.97
N VAL A 78 -5.84 2.98 19.95
CA VAL A 78 -6.66 3.02 18.74
C VAL A 78 -6.54 1.70 18.00
N LEU A 79 -7.68 1.08 17.69
CA LEU A 79 -7.71 -0.17 16.93
C LEU A 79 -7.12 0.05 15.54
N GLY A 80 -6.36 -0.93 15.07
CA GLY A 80 -5.80 -0.94 13.72
C GLY A 80 -4.48 -1.70 13.64
N LEU A 81 -3.92 -1.73 12.44
CA LEU A 81 -2.63 -2.36 12.17
C LEU A 81 -1.51 -1.33 12.12
N ARG A 82 -0.34 -1.75 12.59
CA ARG A 82 0.97 -1.12 12.41
C ARG A 82 1.82 -2.11 11.64
N LEU A 83 2.27 -1.72 10.45
CA LEU A 83 3.09 -2.55 9.58
C LEU A 83 4.53 -2.07 9.61
N ALA A 84 5.44 -2.94 10.01
CA ALA A 84 6.88 -2.76 9.89
C ALA A 84 7.40 -3.57 8.69
N VAL A 85 8.34 -2.97 7.96
CA VAL A 85 8.94 -3.57 6.77
C VAL A 85 10.45 -3.61 6.97
N ILE A 86 11.01 -4.82 6.92
CA ILE A 86 12.44 -5.07 7.09
C ILE A 86 12.97 -5.58 5.75
N PRO A 87 13.80 -4.78 5.05
CA PRO A 87 14.44 -5.20 3.81
C PRO A 87 15.35 -6.42 3.97
N GLY A 88 15.35 -7.27 2.95
CA GLY A 88 16.34 -8.33 2.75
C GLY A 88 16.64 -8.52 1.26
N ASP A 89 17.46 -9.51 0.94
CA ASP A 89 17.85 -9.78 -0.45
C ASP A 89 16.65 -10.33 -1.22
N THR A 90 16.22 -9.63 -2.27
CA THR A 90 15.05 -9.94 -3.11
C THR A 90 13.75 -10.13 -2.32
N SER A 91 13.67 -9.57 -1.10
CA SER A 91 12.56 -9.80 -0.19
C SER A 91 12.30 -8.67 0.79
N LEU A 92 11.07 -8.61 1.31
CA LEU A 92 10.67 -7.76 2.42
C LEU A 92 10.04 -8.64 3.50
N MET A 93 10.60 -8.62 4.71
CA MET A 93 9.94 -9.21 5.87
C MET A 93 8.95 -8.20 6.46
N LEU A 94 7.68 -8.55 6.39
CA LEU A 94 6.56 -7.78 6.91
C LEU A 94 6.24 -8.26 8.33
N GLN A 95 6.07 -7.34 9.28
CA GLN A 95 5.68 -7.65 10.67
C GLN A 95 4.59 -6.70 11.12
N TRP A 96 3.56 -7.20 11.81
CA TRP A 96 2.44 -6.39 12.28
C TRP A 96 1.91 -6.84 13.63
N ASN A 97 1.19 -5.94 14.32
CA ASN A 97 0.52 -6.26 15.58
C ASN A 97 -0.75 -7.11 15.37
N SER A 98 -1.09 -7.92 16.36
CA SER A 98 -2.34 -8.67 16.39
C SER A 98 -3.51 -7.83 16.87
N ILE A 99 -4.64 -7.88 16.14
CA ILE A 99 -5.94 -7.31 16.55
C ILE A 99 -6.98 -8.38 16.87
N ARG A 100 -6.59 -9.66 16.87
CA ARG A 100 -7.52 -10.80 17.00
C ARG A 100 -8.27 -10.86 18.32
N ARG A 101 -7.75 -10.24 19.38
CA ARG A 101 -8.41 -10.18 20.70
C ARG A 101 -9.70 -9.38 20.68
N THR A 102 -9.78 -8.38 19.79
CA THR A 102 -10.97 -7.52 19.66
C THR A 102 -11.78 -7.88 18.42
N THR A 103 -11.13 -8.38 17.37
CA THR A 103 -11.76 -8.66 16.08
C THR A 103 -11.30 -10.01 15.53
N PRO A 104 -12.13 -11.07 15.54
CA PRO A 104 -11.78 -12.36 14.95
C PRO A 104 -11.50 -12.24 13.44
N LEU A 105 -10.33 -12.71 13.00
CA LEU A 105 -9.87 -12.62 11.61
C LEU A 105 -9.76 -14.01 10.98
N ALA A 106 -10.23 -14.15 9.73
CA ALA A 106 -9.93 -15.31 8.90
C ALA A 106 -8.60 -15.15 8.17
N ALA A 107 -8.29 -13.92 7.72
CA ALA A 107 -7.14 -13.66 6.86
C ALA A 107 -6.67 -12.21 6.93
N TYR A 108 -5.54 -11.94 6.29
CA TYR A 108 -5.15 -10.62 5.85
C TYR A 108 -5.02 -10.61 4.32
N LEU A 109 -5.55 -9.57 3.68
CA LEU A 109 -5.29 -9.26 2.28
C LEU A 109 -4.03 -8.38 2.21
N LEU A 110 -2.95 -8.94 1.68
CA LEU A 110 -1.74 -8.22 1.33
C LEU A 110 -1.85 -7.74 -0.13
N GLU A 111 -1.76 -6.43 -0.34
CA GLU A 111 -1.68 -5.82 -1.67
C GLU A 111 -0.33 -5.11 -1.79
N TYR A 112 0.36 -5.22 -2.94
CA TYR A 112 1.63 -4.53 -3.15
C TYR A 112 1.84 -4.12 -4.61
N GLY A 113 2.73 -3.15 -4.84
CA GLY A 113 3.04 -2.60 -6.16
C GLY A 113 4.26 -1.68 -6.12
N VAL A 114 4.72 -1.23 -7.28
CA VAL A 114 5.87 -0.31 -7.40
C VAL A 114 5.46 1.17 -7.50
N GLU A 115 4.16 1.42 -7.68
CA GLU A 115 3.57 2.75 -7.72
C GLU A 115 2.67 2.98 -6.51
N GLU A 116 2.80 4.15 -5.90
CA GLU A 116 1.95 4.52 -4.77
C GLU A 116 0.48 4.59 -5.22
N GLY A 117 -0.40 3.91 -4.51
CA GLY A 117 -1.84 3.86 -4.83
C GLY A 117 -2.23 2.85 -5.92
N GLN A 118 -1.28 2.33 -6.72
CA GLN A 118 -1.54 1.27 -7.69
C GLN A 118 -0.90 -0.05 -7.23
N LEU A 119 -1.65 -0.78 -6.41
CA LEU A 119 -1.25 -2.09 -5.89
C LEU A 119 -1.83 -3.19 -6.78
N THR A 120 -1.00 -3.70 -7.69
CA THR A 120 -1.41 -4.67 -8.73
C THR A 120 -1.42 -6.10 -8.21
N GLU A 121 -0.55 -6.42 -7.27
CA GLU A 121 -0.38 -7.77 -6.74
C GLU A 121 -1.17 -7.96 -5.45
N LYS A 122 -1.72 -9.17 -5.26
CA LYS A 122 -2.55 -9.52 -4.10
C LYS A 122 -2.26 -10.92 -3.58
N ARG A 123 -2.23 -11.08 -2.26
CA ARG A 123 -2.07 -12.38 -1.58
C ARG A 123 -2.95 -12.44 -0.33
N MET A 124 -3.52 -13.61 -0.08
CA MET A 124 -4.20 -13.90 1.18
C MET A 124 -3.24 -14.56 2.16
N ILE A 125 -3.16 -14.02 3.37
CA ILE A 125 -2.33 -14.51 4.45
C ILE A 125 -3.25 -15.02 5.56
N ASN A 126 -2.87 -16.10 6.24
CA ASN A 126 -3.62 -16.63 7.39
C ASN A 126 -3.87 -15.52 8.44
N GLY A 127 -5.10 -15.42 8.94
CA GLY A 127 -5.50 -14.43 9.94
C GLY A 127 -4.75 -14.57 11.26
N GLU A 128 -4.16 -15.74 11.53
CA GLU A 128 -3.30 -16.00 12.69
C GLU A 128 -1.87 -15.47 12.55
N ALA A 129 -1.43 -15.15 11.33
CA ALA A 129 -0.09 -14.64 11.10
C ALA A 129 0.12 -13.25 11.72
N GLU A 130 1.35 -12.98 12.12
CA GLU A 130 1.84 -11.68 12.63
C GLU A 130 3.07 -11.21 11.84
N ASN A 131 3.52 -12.04 10.90
CA ASN A 131 4.60 -11.73 9.97
C ASN A 131 4.42 -12.50 8.66
N TYR A 132 5.07 -12.01 7.60
CA TYR A 132 5.13 -12.66 6.30
C TYR A 132 6.35 -12.19 5.53
N THR A 133 7.08 -13.12 4.89
CA THR A 133 8.17 -12.76 3.98
C THR A 133 7.65 -12.66 2.56
N LEU A 134 7.57 -11.45 2.03
CA LEU A 134 7.32 -11.20 0.62
C LEU A 134 8.63 -11.43 -0.14
N ARG A 135 8.64 -12.40 -1.05
CA ARG A 135 9.81 -12.83 -1.83
C ARG A 135 9.65 -12.45 -3.30
N ASP A 136 10.70 -12.73 -4.08
CA ASP A 136 10.74 -12.56 -5.52
C ASP A 136 10.63 -11.09 -5.95
N LEU A 137 11.23 -10.21 -5.16
CA LEU A 137 11.27 -8.77 -5.39
C LEU A 137 12.60 -8.35 -6.02
N ILE A 138 12.59 -7.23 -6.74
CA ILE A 138 13.79 -6.68 -7.37
C ILE A 138 14.50 -5.76 -6.37
N ASN A 139 15.80 -5.98 -6.16
CA ASN A 139 16.60 -5.12 -5.29
C ASN A 139 16.70 -3.70 -5.85
N GLY A 140 16.66 -2.71 -4.96
CA GLY A 140 16.71 -1.29 -5.33
C GLY A 140 15.38 -0.72 -5.87
N VAL A 141 14.37 -1.56 -6.11
CA VAL A 141 13.01 -1.10 -6.45
C VAL A 141 12.22 -0.88 -5.17
N LYS A 142 11.62 0.32 -5.02
CA LYS A 142 10.72 0.60 -3.91
C LYS A 142 9.36 -0.05 -4.16
N TYR A 143 8.87 -0.79 -3.17
CA TYR A 143 7.54 -1.38 -3.17
C TYR A 143 6.66 -0.70 -2.12
N PHE A 144 5.43 -0.39 -2.50
CA PHE A 144 4.37 0.03 -1.61
C PHE A 144 3.52 -1.17 -1.23
N VAL A 145 3.13 -1.26 0.04
CA VAL A 145 2.43 -2.40 0.61
C VAL A 145 1.23 -1.93 1.41
N ARG A 146 0.10 -2.60 1.25
CA ARG A 146 -1.12 -2.42 2.06
C ARG A 146 -1.55 -3.76 2.64
N LEU A 147 -1.75 -3.81 3.95
CA LEU A 147 -2.24 -4.98 4.65
C LEU A 147 -3.62 -4.69 5.23
N THR A 148 -4.64 -5.41 4.77
CA THR A 148 -6.05 -5.22 5.17
C THR A 148 -6.54 -6.45 5.94
N PRO A 149 -7.01 -6.32 7.19
CA PRO A 149 -7.64 -7.44 7.90
C PRO A 149 -8.92 -7.92 7.23
N VAL A 150 -9.16 -9.22 7.26
CA VAL A 150 -10.38 -9.87 6.75
C VAL A 150 -11.03 -10.67 7.88
N THR A 151 -12.26 -10.32 8.21
CA THR A 151 -13.01 -10.99 9.29
C THR A 151 -13.40 -12.42 8.91
N VAL A 152 -13.83 -13.21 9.89
CA VAL A 152 -14.33 -14.58 9.65
C VAL A 152 -15.48 -14.63 8.63
N PRO A 153 -16.45 -13.69 8.65
CA PRO A 153 -17.46 -13.56 7.59
C PRO A 153 -16.95 -13.11 6.21
N GLY A 154 -15.67 -12.74 6.07
CA GLY A 154 -15.08 -12.28 4.80
C GLY A 154 -15.12 -10.77 4.56
N GLU A 155 -15.42 -9.96 5.58
CA GLU A 155 -15.43 -8.50 5.46
C GLU A 155 -14.01 -7.93 5.47
N PHE A 156 -13.70 -7.04 4.53
CA PHE A 156 -12.42 -6.33 4.45
C PHE A 156 -12.45 -5.06 5.29
N LEU A 157 -11.69 -5.04 6.39
CA LEU A 157 -11.62 -3.90 7.32
C LEU A 157 -10.64 -2.84 6.82
N ARG A 158 -11.00 -2.15 5.72
CA ARG A 158 -10.15 -1.14 5.08
C ARG A 158 -9.77 0.01 6.00
N ASP A 159 -10.66 0.38 6.92
CA ASP A 159 -10.42 1.40 7.93
C ASP A 159 -9.30 1.02 8.92
N LEU A 160 -9.04 -0.28 9.07
CA LEU A 160 -7.99 -0.83 9.94
C LEU A 160 -6.72 -1.25 9.16
N ALA A 161 -6.66 -0.94 7.87
CA ALA A 161 -5.55 -1.32 7.02
C ALA A 161 -4.30 -0.51 7.38
N ALA A 162 -3.14 -1.18 7.32
CA ALA A 162 -1.83 -0.53 7.43
C ALA A 162 -1.20 -0.39 6.05
N MET A 163 -0.48 0.71 5.84
CA MET A 163 0.35 0.93 4.66
C MET A 163 1.80 1.12 5.09
N ALA A 164 2.72 0.65 4.27
CA ALA A 164 4.14 0.88 4.42
C ALA A 164 4.83 0.77 3.06
N ASP A 165 6.07 1.23 2.98
CA ASP A 165 6.95 1.02 1.83
C ASP A 165 8.26 0.36 2.26
N GLY A 166 8.94 -0.27 1.32
CA GLY A 166 10.24 -0.86 1.54
C GLY A 166 10.99 -1.10 0.23
N THR A 167 12.30 -1.04 0.31
CA THR A 167 13.20 -1.31 -0.82
C THR A 167 14.06 -2.50 -0.45
N PRO A 168 13.87 -3.68 -1.09
CA PRO A 168 14.74 -4.84 -0.89
C PRO A 168 16.20 -4.47 -1.13
N ASN A 169 17.08 -5.00 -0.29
CA ASN A 169 18.50 -4.72 -0.32
C ASN A 169 19.29 -6.02 -0.24
N GLY A 170 20.26 -6.15 -1.13
CA GLY A 170 21.09 -7.33 -1.23
C GLY A 170 22.01 -7.21 -2.43
N ALA A 171 23.03 -8.07 -2.48
CA ALA A 171 23.94 -8.14 -3.61
C ALA A 171 23.30 -8.78 -4.86
N GLY A 172 22.05 -9.25 -4.75
CA GLY A 172 21.24 -9.73 -5.87
C GLY A 172 20.92 -8.64 -6.88
N PHE A 173 20.45 -9.07 -8.06
CA PHE A 173 20.27 -8.29 -9.28
C PHE A 173 19.90 -6.81 -9.05
N HIS A 174 20.82 -5.92 -9.45
CA HIS A 174 20.55 -4.50 -9.59
C HIS A 174 20.18 -4.21 -11.05
N PRO A 175 18.99 -3.66 -11.34
CA PRO A 175 18.71 -3.16 -12.67
C PRO A 175 19.59 -1.93 -12.94
N VAL A 176 20.71 -2.13 -13.63
CA VAL A 176 21.48 -1.03 -14.22
C VAL A 176 20.81 -0.71 -15.55
N ALA A 177 20.49 0.57 -15.79
CA ALA A 177 20.14 1.03 -17.13
C ALA A 177 21.31 0.63 -18.04
N GLY A 178 21.08 -0.36 -18.91
CA GLY A 178 22.16 -1.03 -19.63
C GLY A 178 23.13 -0.02 -20.21
N SER A 179 24.40 -0.12 -19.82
CA SER A 179 25.50 0.53 -20.54
C SER A 179 25.28 0.21 -22.01
N GLY A 180 24.98 1.25 -22.80
CA GLY A 180 24.35 1.12 -24.11
C GLY A 180 25.02 0.09 -25.00
N SER A 181 24.39 -1.07 -25.15
CA SER A 181 24.28 -1.63 -26.49
C SER A 181 23.05 -0.97 -27.07
N ALA A 182 23.27 -0.02 -27.97
CA ALA A 182 22.22 0.52 -28.81
C ALA A 182 21.65 -0.66 -29.60
N PHE A 183 20.61 -1.29 -29.06
CA PHE A 183 19.70 -2.06 -29.89
C PHE A 183 18.98 -1.01 -30.73
N GLU A 184 19.53 -0.78 -31.92
CA GLU A 184 18.87 0.01 -32.95
C GLU A 184 17.49 -0.61 -33.14
N LEU A 185 16.46 0.12 -32.71
CA LEU A 185 15.09 -0.26 -33.00
C LEU A 185 15.00 -0.39 -34.53
N PRO A 186 14.45 -1.49 -35.06
CA PRO A 186 14.25 -1.58 -36.51
C PRO A 186 13.44 -0.36 -36.96
N PRO A 187 13.77 0.22 -38.12
CA PRO A 187 13.10 1.43 -38.59
C PRO A 187 11.59 1.21 -38.59
N PRO A 188 10.79 2.24 -38.25
CA PRO A 188 9.34 2.13 -38.28
C PRO A 188 8.90 1.66 -39.68
N PRO A 189 7.84 0.84 -39.77
CA PRO A 189 7.36 0.38 -41.06
C PRO A 189 7.04 1.60 -41.94
N PRO A 190 7.31 1.52 -43.26
CA PRO A 190 6.93 2.60 -44.17
C PRO A 190 5.42 2.85 -44.04
N PRO A 191 4.97 4.11 -44.14
CA PRO A 191 3.54 4.41 -44.08
C PRO A 191 2.79 3.59 -45.13
N PRO A 192 1.56 3.14 -44.84
CA PRO A 192 0.77 2.38 -45.80
C PRO A 192 0.66 3.20 -47.09
N LEU A 193 0.95 2.58 -48.22
CA LEU A 193 0.85 3.21 -49.54
C LEU A 193 -0.55 3.82 -49.67
N THR A 194 -0.62 5.15 -49.72
CA THR A 194 -1.85 5.87 -50.05
C THR A 194 -2.14 5.60 -51.51
N VAL A 195 -3.02 4.64 -51.77
CA VAL A 195 -3.57 4.42 -53.11
C VAL A 195 -4.44 5.65 -53.43
N SER A 196 -3.95 6.53 -54.30
CA SER A 196 -4.77 7.60 -54.89
C SER A 196 -5.93 6.95 -55.63
N LYS A 197 -7.16 7.20 -55.17
CA LYS A 197 -8.37 6.80 -55.88
C LYS A 197 -8.53 7.69 -57.11
N GLU A 198 -8.04 7.25 -58.25
CA GLU A 198 -8.59 7.71 -59.52
C GLU A 198 -8.40 6.66 -60.62
N GLY A 199 -9.52 6.05 -61.01
CA GLY A 199 -9.69 5.24 -62.22
C GLY A 199 -9.14 3.81 -62.18
N MET A 200 -9.86 2.84 -61.61
CA MET A 200 -9.82 1.42 -62.04
C MET A 200 -10.99 0.58 -61.44
N PRO A 201 -11.39 -0.55 -62.08
CA PRO A 201 -12.73 -1.16 -62.04
C PRO A 201 -13.01 -2.02 -60.79
N PRO A 202 -14.29 -2.40 -60.51
CA PRO A 202 -14.69 -2.98 -59.24
C PRO A 202 -14.37 -4.49 -59.20
N ILE A 203 -13.16 -4.87 -58.79
CA ILE A 203 -12.84 -6.26 -58.47
C ILE A 203 -12.18 -6.33 -57.07
N THR A 204 -13.06 -6.64 -56.11
CA THR A 204 -12.87 -7.24 -54.77
C THR A 204 -11.63 -6.89 -53.94
N TRP A 205 -11.84 -6.06 -52.91
CA TRP A 205 -10.90 -5.69 -51.84
C TRP A 205 -10.41 -6.86 -50.94
N ALA A 206 -10.91 -8.08 -51.11
CA ALA A 206 -10.67 -9.19 -50.17
C ALA A 206 -9.26 -9.81 -50.25
N GLY A 207 -8.56 -9.68 -51.39
CA GLY A 207 -7.24 -10.30 -51.57
C GLY A 207 -6.08 -9.58 -50.88
N ILE A 208 -6.14 -8.24 -50.79
CA ILE A 208 -5.01 -7.42 -50.29
C ILE A 208 -4.94 -7.42 -48.75
N VAL A 209 -6.09 -7.49 -48.07
CA VAL A 209 -6.14 -7.53 -46.59
C VAL A 209 -5.63 -8.87 -46.05
N ALA A 210 -5.93 -9.98 -46.75
CA ALA A 210 -5.47 -11.31 -46.36
C ALA A 210 -3.93 -11.46 -46.47
N ALA A 211 -3.32 -10.90 -47.52
CA ALA A 211 -1.86 -10.92 -47.69
C ALA A 211 -1.14 -10.12 -46.59
N ALA A 212 -1.70 -8.98 -46.15
CA ALA A 212 -1.15 -8.17 -45.06
C ALA A 212 -1.23 -8.89 -43.70
N ALA A 213 -2.34 -9.57 -43.41
CA ALA A 213 -2.49 -10.33 -42.16
C ALA A 213 -1.52 -11.52 -42.05
N VAL A 214 -1.26 -12.22 -43.17
CA VAL A 214 -0.29 -13.33 -43.22
C VAL A 214 1.13 -12.81 -42.98
N LEU A 215 1.50 -11.66 -43.53
CA LEU A 215 2.82 -11.05 -43.31
C LEU A 215 3.00 -10.58 -41.86
N VAL A 216 1.96 -10.00 -41.23
CA VAL A 216 1.99 -9.64 -39.80
C VAL A 216 2.09 -10.87 -38.91
N PHE A 217 1.36 -11.95 -39.23
CA PHE A 217 1.45 -13.21 -38.50
C PHE A 217 2.84 -13.85 -38.62
N LEU A 218 3.41 -13.89 -39.83
CA LEU A 218 4.77 -14.39 -40.07
C LEU A 218 5.83 -13.52 -39.36
N PHE A 219 5.64 -12.20 -39.32
CA PHE A 219 6.52 -11.27 -38.60
C PHE A 219 6.46 -11.50 -37.08
N LEU A 220 5.26 -11.57 -36.50
CA LEU A 220 5.08 -11.87 -35.07
C LEU A 220 5.63 -13.25 -34.70
N HIS A 221 5.43 -14.24 -35.56
CA HIS A 221 5.95 -15.59 -35.37
C HIS A 221 7.49 -15.64 -35.48
N TRP A 222 8.08 -14.91 -36.42
CA TRP A 222 9.53 -14.75 -36.54
C TRP A 222 10.14 -14.02 -35.34
N GLN A 223 9.48 -12.96 -34.84
CA GLN A 223 9.89 -12.22 -33.64
C GLN A 223 9.83 -13.11 -32.38
N ARG A 224 8.81 -13.96 -32.29
CA ARG A 224 8.67 -14.94 -31.20
C ARG A 224 9.74 -16.04 -31.26
N ARG A 225 10.13 -16.49 -32.46
CA ARG A 225 11.25 -17.44 -32.61
C ARG A 225 12.61 -16.81 -32.28
N ARG A 226 12.84 -15.56 -32.65
CA ARG A 226 14.07 -14.85 -32.27
C ARG A 226 14.20 -14.64 -30.77
N THR A 227 13.13 -14.26 -30.09
CA THR A 227 13.13 -14.09 -28.63
C THR A 227 13.43 -15.40 -27.89
N LEU A 228 13.00 -16.55 -28.42
CA LEU A 228 13.35 -17.86 -27.86
C LEU A 228 14.85 -18.20 -27.99
N HIS A 229 15.47 -17.90 -29.13
CA HIS A 229 16.92 -18.08 -29.31
C HIS A 229 17.75 -17.14 -28.42
N VAL A 230 17.24 -15.93 -28.15
CA VAL A 230 17.88 -15.00 -27.20
C VAL A 230 17.76 -15.52 -25.77
N THR A 231 16.61 -16.08 -25.37
CA THR A 231 16.48 -16.72 -24.04
C THR A 231 17.36 -17.95 -23.90
N SER A 232 17.54 -18.78 -24.93
CA SER A 232 18.43 -19.94 -24.84
C SER A 232 19.91 -19.54 -24.75
N ALA A 233 20.34 -18.55 -25.55
CA ALA A 233 21.70 -18.04 -25.48
C ALA A 233 22.01 -17.35 -24.13
N PHE A 234 21.03 -16.62 -23.58
CA PHE A 234 21.10 -16.04 -22.24
C PHE A 234 21.17 -17.11 -21.14
N LEU A 235 20.38 -18.18 -21.25
CA LEU A 235 20.41 -19.29 -20.31
C LEU A 235 21.73 -20.08 -20.39
N GLU A 236 22.30 -20.24 -21.58
CA GLU A 236 23.64 -20.86 -21.76
C GLU A 236 24.77 -19.99 -21.20
N ASP A 237 24.71 -18.66 -21.38
CA ASP A 237 25.70 -17.74 -20.79
C ASP A 237 25.59 -17.68 -19.26
N MET A 238 24.36 -17.71 -18.74
CA MET A 238 24.09 -17.91 -17.31
C MET A 238 24.67 -19.24 -16.80
N HIS A 239 24.41 -20.36 -17.51
CA HIS A 239 24.88 -21.68 -17.08
C HIS A 239 26.42 -21.79 -17.04
N ARG A 240 27.12 -21.11 -17.97
CA ARG A 240 28.59 -21.02 -17.95
C ARG A 240 29.12 -20.20 -16.78
N ARG A 241 28.42 -19.16 -16.33
CA ARG A 241 28.85 -18.30 -15.22
C ARG A 241 28.66 -18.92 -13.83
N TYR A 242 27.77 -19.92 -13.71
CA TYR A 242 27.52 -20.63 -12.44
C TYR A 242 28.31 -21.94 -12.28
N GLN A 243 29.18 -22.30 -13.24
CA GLN A 243 30.04 -23.49 -13.22
C GLN A 243 31.52 -23.15 -12.86
N LEU A 244 31.77 -21.99 -12.24
CA LEU A 244 33.07 -21.60 -11.67
C LEU A 244 32.94 -21.38 -10.16
#